data_AF-A0AB33J7W2-F1
#
_entry.id   AF-A0AB33J7W2-F1
#
_cell.length_a   1.000
_cell.length_b   1.000
_cell.length_c   1.000
_cell.angle_alpha   90.00
_cell.angle_beta   90.00
_cell.angle_gamma   90.00
#
_symmetry.space_group_name_H-M   'P 1'
#
loop_
_entity.id
_entity.type
_entity.pdbx_description
1 polymer ?
#
loop_
_entity_poly.entity_id
_entity_poly.type
_entity_poly.pdbx_seq_one_letter_code
_entity_poly.pdbx_strand_id
1 'polypeptide(L)'
;MKVRFFAMLLASILFTSHAYAGKKKSNEVYMYGFAASFNDSTVYFTDIQQVNAAWIDNDGFLYSRDNYSYQLKDYLAKQGFNHATCITTYSDNRKDIEKKYLKTKKKYTSSKGKVKNHYSIKYLTSADFSYKPITPDEQEKAKALHKKNKKKASKQTKK
;
A
#
# COMPACT_ATOMS: atom_id res chain seq x y z
N MET A 1 -29.60 48.28 2.26
CA MET A 1 -29.22 46.90 2.69
C MET A 1 -28.33 46.14 1.70
N LYS A 2 -27.97 46.68 0.53
CA LYS A 2 -27.18 45.94 -0.50
C LYS A 2 -25.66 46.09 -0.34
N VAL A 3 -25.17 47.20 0.22
CA VAL A 3 -23.72 47.49 0.34
C VAL A 3 -23.05 46.69 1.47
N ARG A 4 -23.81 46.32 2.51
CA ARG A 4 -23.32 45.46 3.62
C ARG A 4 -23.14 43.99 3.21
N PHE A 5 -23.92 43.51 2.24
CA PHE A 5 -23.77 42.17 1.66
C PHE A 5 -22.54 42.07 0.75
N PHE A 6 -22.16 43.15 0.06
CA PHE A 6 -20.94 43.18 -0.76
C PHE A 6 -19.66 43.21 0.08
N ALA A 7 -19.68 43.82 1.26
CA ALA A 7 -18.53 43.82 2.18
C ALA A 7 -18.27 42.44 2.82
N MET A 8 -19.31 41.61 2.99
CA MET A 8 -19.16 40.24 3.51
C MET A 8 -18.66 39.23 2.47
N LEU A 9 -18.80 39.54 1.18
CA LEU A 9 -18.42 38.68 0.06
C LEU A 9 -16.94 38.86 -0.37
N LEU A 10 -16.30 39.96 0.05
CA LEU A 10 -14.88 40.23 -0.23
C LEU A 10 -13.91 39.65 0.82
N ALA A 11 -14.42 39.19 1.97
CA ALA A 11 -13.59 38.68 3.07
C ALA A 11 -13.45 37.14 3.10
N SER A 12 -14.12 36.41 2.20
CA SER A 12 -14.14 34.95 2.18
C SER A 12 -13.16 34.29 1.20
N ILE A 13 -12.35 35.07 0.47
CA ILE A 13 -11.36 34.57 -0.50
C ILE A 13 -9.95 34.73 0.07
N LEU A 14 -9.71 34.14 1.23
CA LEU A 14 -8.37 33.66 1.57
C LEU A 14 -8.46 32.14 1.49
N PHE A 15 -8.29 31.65 0.25
CA PHE A 15 -7.96 30.25 -0.02
C PHE A 15 -6.75 29.90 0.86
N THR A 16 -7.01 29.22 1.97
CA THR A 16 -5.98 28.57 2.76
C THR A 16 -5.41 27.46 1.89
N SER A 17 -4.32 27.78 1.19
CA SER A 17 -3.47 26.78 0.56
C SER A 17 -3.04 25.82 1.66
N HIS A 18 -3.68 24.66 1.71
CA HIS A 18 -3.17 23.52 2.45
C HIS A 18 -1.89 23.09 1.72
N ALA A 19 -0.79 23.77 2.01
CA ALA A 19 0.51 23.19 1.82
C ALA A 19 0.53 21.93 2.69
N TYR A 20 0.35 20.77 2.07
CA TYR A 20 0.76 19.50 2.67
C TYR A 20 2.28 19.57 2.79
N ALA A 21 2.74 20.22 3.85
CA ALA A 21 4.13 20.18 4.29
C ALA A 21 4.44 18.70 4.53
N GLY A 22 5.32 18.14 3.70
CA GLY A 22 5.77 16.76 3.76
C GLY A 22 6.39 16.44 5.12
N LYS A 23 5.55 16.07 6.06
CA LYS A 23 5.93 15.49 7.35
C LYS A 23 5.10 14.25 7.57
N LYS A 24 5.45 13.17 6.87
CA LYS A 24 5.22 11.82 7.40
C LYS A 24 6.40 10.93 7.02
N LYS A 25 7.45 10.98 7.87
CA LYS A 25 8.24 9.78 8.16
C LYS A 25 7.39 8.83 9.02
N SER A 26 6.13 8.59 8.67
CA SER A 26 5.36 7.56 9.36
C SER A 26 5.81 6.24 8.78
N ASN A 27 6.60 5.48 9.54
CA ASN A 27 6.93 4.09 9.23
C ASN A 27 5.72 3.16 9.42
N GLU A 28 4.51 3.70 9.25
CA GLU A 28 3.26 3.01 9.41
C GLU A 28 2.68 2.81 8.02
N VAL A 29 2.52 1.54 7.67
CA VAL A 29 2.02 1.13 6.36
C VAL A 29 0.89 0.15 6.59
N TYR A 30 -0.22 0.40 5.90
CA TYR A 30 -1.31 -0.57 5.85
C TYR A 30 -1.13 -1.46 4.64
N MET A 31 -1.27 -2.76 4.83
CA MET A 31 -1.12 -3.73 3.76
C MET A 31 -2.05 -4.92 3.90
N TYR A 32 -2.40 -5.51 2.76
CA TYR A 32 -3.06 -6.82 2.71
C TYR A 32 -2.39 -7.70 1.66
N GLY A 33 -2.48 -8.99 1.87
CA GLY A 33 -2.06 -10.04 0.97
C GLY A 33 -3.22 -10.57 0.14
N PHE A 34 -2.93 -10.83 -1.13
CA PHE A 34 -3.76 -11.62 -2.02
C PHE A 34 -2.92 -12.77 -2.55
N ALA A 35 -3.43 -14.00 -2.46
CA ALA A 35 -2.80 -15.14 -3.09
C ALA A 35 -3.80 -15.88 -3.97
N ALA A 36 -3.36 -16.32 -5.14
CA ALA A 36 -4.17 -17.11 -6.06
C ALA A 36 -3.44 -18.40 -6.41
N SER A 37 -4.14 -19.52 -6.27
CA SER A 37 -3.72 -20.82 -6.75
C SER A 37 -4.44 -21.12 -8.06
N PHE A 38 -3.68 -21.36 -9.12
CA PHE A 38 -4.22 -21.71 -10.43
C PHE A 38 -4.58 -23.20 -10.54
N ASN A 39 -4.12 -24.03 -9.60
CA ASN A 39 -4.35 -25.47 -9.63
C ASN A 39 -5.79 -25.85 -9.23
N ASP A 40 -6.37 -25.13 -8.27
CA ASP A 40 -7.66 -25.43 -7.65
C ASP A 40 -8.61 -24.22 -7.60
N SER A 41 -8.27 -23.13 -8.30
CA SER A 41 -9.01 -21.85 -8.28
C SER A 41 -9.22 -21.28 -6.87
N THR A 42 -8.37 -21.63 -5.91
CA THR A 42 -8.43 -21.08 -4.55
C THR A 42 -7.76 -19.72 -4.49
N VAL A 43 -8.40 -18.76 -3.81
CA VAL A 43 -7.84 -17.44 -3.55
C VAL A 43 -7.89 -17.12 -2.07
N TYR A 44 -6.78 -16.63 -1.53
CA TYR A 44 -6.66 -16.17 -0.16
C TYR A 44 -6.61 -14.66 -0.11
N PHE A 45 -7.36 -14.09 0.84
CA PHE A 45 -7.25 -12.70 1.25
C PHE A 45 -6.76 -12.66 2.68
N THR A 46 -5.75 -11.87 2.99
CA THR A 46 -5.46 -11.52 4.39
C THR A 46 -6.34 -10.35 4.82
N ASP A 47 -6.48 -10.17 6.13
CA ASP A 47 -6.93 -8.90 6.70
C ASP A 47 -6.00 -7.75 6.28
N ILE A 48 -6.53 -6.53 6.35
CA ILE A 48 -5.74 -5.31 6.24
C ILE A 48 -5.01 -5.09 7.57
N GLN A 49 -3.69 -5.22 7.53
CA GLN A 49 -2.82 -5.11 8.69
C GLN A 49 -2.12 -3.77 8.71
N GLN A 50 -1.96 -3.21 9.91
CA GLN A 50 -1.12 -2.05 10.17
C GLN A 50 0.27 -2.56 10.58
N VAL A 51 1.28 -2.26 9.77
CA VAL A 51 2.67 -2.64 10.04
C VAL A 51 3.43 -1.41 10.47
N ASN A 52 3.77 -1.38 11.76
CA ASN A 52 4.62 -0.35 12.35
C ASN A 52 6.09 -0.70 12.06
N ALA A 53 6.91 0.31 11.75
CA ALA A 53 8.32 0.19 11.34
C ALA A 53 8.57 -0.29 9.89
N ALA A 54 7.57 -0.27 9.02
CA ALA A 54 7.79 -0.47 7.59
C ALA A 54 8.41 0.80 6.96
N TRP A 55 9.49 0.64 6.20
CA TRP A 55 10.20 1.77 5.59
C TRP A 55 9.63 2.10 4.21
N ILE A 56 9.19 3.34 4.02
CA ILE A 56 8.86 3.89 2.70
C ILE A 56 10.04 4.77 2.25
N ASP A 57 10.56 4.50 1.05
CA ASP A 57 11.61 5.33 0.44
C ASP A 57 11.05 6.71 0.04
N ASN A 58 11.94 7.67 -0.19
CA ASN A 58 11.58 9.04 -0.58
C ASN A 58 10.78 9.10 -1.89
N ASP A 59 10.91 8.09 -2.74
CA ASP A 59 10.17 7.94 -3.99
C ASP A 59 8.74 7.37 -3.77
N GLY A 60 8.32 7.11 -2.51
CA GLY A 60 6.99 6.61 -2.14
C GLY A 60 6.84 5.09 -2.21
N PHE A 61 7.94 4.35 -2.38
CA PHE A 61 7.93 2.90 -2.51
C PHE A 61 8.19 2.21 -1.17
N LEU A 62 7.42 1.15 -0.89
CA LEU A 62 7.68 0.27 0.24
C LEU A 62 9.00 -0.46 0.03
N TYR A 63 9.91 -0.32 0.98
CA TYR A 63 11.18 -1.04 0.95
C TYR A 63 10.95 -2.55 1.03
N SER A 64 11.69 -3.29 0.21
CA SER A 64 11.60 -4.75 0.15
C SER A 64 10.17 -5.28 -0.04
N ARG A 65 9.37 -4.59 -0.88
CA ARG A 65 7.98 -4.93 -1.17
C ARG A 65 7.80 -6.42 -1.51
N ASP A 66 8.70 -6.96 -2.32
CA ASP A 66 8.60 -8.34 -2.80
C ASP A 66 8.83 -9.35 -1.65
N ASN A 67 9.63 -9.00 -0.64
CA ASN A 67 9.83 -9.83 0.54
C ASN A 67 8.58 -9.94 1.41
N TYR A 68 7.71 -8.93 1.46
CA TYR A 68 6.40 -9.09 2.11
C TYR A 68 5.55 -10.12 1.37
N SER A 69 5.60 -10.18 0.04
CA SER A 69 4.89 -11.20 -0.72
C SER A 69 5.47 -12.61 -0.49
N TYR A 70 6.78 -12.72 -0.27
CA TYR A 70 7.41 -13.98 0.14
C TYR A 70 6.97 -14.43 1.54
N GLN A 71 6.77 -13.53 2.51
CA GLN A 71 6.24 -13.92 3.83
C GLN A 71 4.89 -14.64 3.71
N LEU A 72 3.98 -14.13 2.87
CA LEU A 72 2.68 -14.77 2.62
C LEU A 72 2.85 -16.09 1.87
N LYS A 73 3.72 -16.13 0.87
CA LYS A 73 4.02 -17.34 0.11
C LYS A 73 4.53 -18.45 1.01
N ASP A 74 5.50 -18.16 1.87
CA ASP A 74 6.13 -19.14 2.76
C ASP A 74 5.14 -19.64 3.81
N TYR A 75 4.26 -18.77 4.31
CA TYR A 75 3.16 -19.17 5.18
C TYR A 75 2.23 -20.16 4.47
N LEU A 76 1.78 -19.84 3.25
CA LEU A 76 0.88 -20.70 2.48
C LEU A 76 1.55 -22.02 2.06
N ALA A 77 2.83 -22.00 1.71
CA ALA A 77 3.60 -23.21 1.40
C ALA A 77 3.63 -24.18 2.59
N LYS A 78 3.81 -23.69 3.83
CA LYS A 78 3.72 -24.52 5.05
C LYS A 78 2.35 -25.15 5.26
N GLN A 79 1.30 -24.53 4.73
CA GLN A 79 -0.07 -25.07 4.74
C GLN A 79 -0.37 -25.98 3.54
N GLY A 80 0.63 -26.33 2.73
CA GLY A 80 0.51 -27.18 1.54
C GLY A 80 0.20 -26.44 0.23
N PHE A 81 0.14 -25.10 0.23
CA PHE A 81 -0.17 -24.28 -0.94
C PHE A 81 1.10 -23.72 -1.60
N ASN A 82 1.97 -24.61 -2.09
CA ASN A 82 3.31 -24.28 -2.58
C ASN A 82 3.37 -23.42 -3.85
N HIS A 83 2.33 -23.50 -4.70
CA HIS A 83 2.30 -22.87 -6.02
C HIS A 83 1.35 -21.65 -6.08
N ALA A 84 1.06 -21.05 -4.93
CA ALA A 84 0.23 -19.85 -4.86
C ALA A 84 1.01 -18.61 -5.32
N THR A 85 0.44 -17.87 -6.27
CA THR A 85 0.95 -16.56 -6.68
C THR A 85 0.51 -15.52 -5.65
N CYS A 86 1.48 -15.02 -4.87
CA CYS A 86 1.23 -14.11 -3.76
C CYS A 86 1.63 -12.67 -4.10
N ILE A 87 0.78 -11.71 -3.75
CA ILE A 87 1.02 -10.28 -3.93
C ILE A 87 0.59 -9.53 -2.67
N THR A 88 1.47 -8.67 -2.17
CA THR A 88 1.16 -7.72 -1.10
C THR A 88 0.85 -6.35 -1.69
N THR A 89 -0.34 -5.82 -1.37
CA THR A 89 -0.74 -4.45 -1.70
C THR A 89 -0.61 -3.58 -0.47
N TYR A 90 -0.08 -2.36 -0.62
CA TYR A 90 0.16 -1.44 0.49
C TYR A 90 -0.33 -0.01 0.21
N SER A 91 -0.48 0.76 1.29
CA SER A 91 -0.72 2.20 1.30
C SER A 91 -0.33 2.80 2.65
N ASP A 92 0.14 4.03 2.67
CA ASP A 92 0.31 4.86 3.87
C ASP A 92 -1.01 5.42 4.41
N ASN A 93 -2.07 5.40 3.59
CA ASN A 93 -3.42 5.84 3.93
C ASN A 93 -4.39 4.66 4.09
N ARG A 94 -5.05 4.59 5.25
CA ARG A 94 -6.04 3.56 5.58
C ARG A 94 -7.21 3.50 4.58
N LYS A 95 -7.75 4.65 4.16
CA LYS A 95 -8.88 4.70 3.23
C LYS A 95 -8.52 4.16 1.84
N ASP A 96 -7.29 4.44 1.40
CA ASP A 96 -6.82 4.02 0.09
C ASP A 96 -6.57 2.51 0.02
N ILE A 97 -6.02 1.92 1.09
CA ILE A 97 -5.85 0.47 1.16
C ILE A 97 -7.20 -0.26 1.23
N GLU A 98 -8.17 0.28 1.96
CA GLU A 98 -9.52 -0.30 2.07
C GLU A 98 -10.22 -0.29 0.71
N LYS A 99 -10.11 0.82 -0.04
CA LYS A 99 -10.66 0.90 -1.40
C LYS A 99 -10.02 -0.13 -2.34
N LYS A 100 -8.69 -0.30 -2.29
CA LYS A 100 -7.97 -1.31 -3.09
C LYS A 100 -8.39 -2.73 -2.69
N TYR A 101 -8.51 -3.00 -1.39
CA TYR A 101 -8.96 -4.28 -0.86
C TYR A 101 -10.37 -4.62 -1.34
N LEU A 102 -11.33 -3.71 -1.17
CA LEU A 102 -12.72 -3.91 -1.62
C LEU A 102 -12.82 -4.10 -3.13
N LYS A 103 -12.04 -3.34 -3.92
CA LYS A 103 -11.99 -3.50 -5.39
C LYS A 103 -11.48 -4.89 -5.78
N THR A 104 -10.45 -5.38 -5.12
CA THR A 104 -9.88 -6.72 -5.35
C THR A 104 -10.87 -7.78 -4.92
N LYS A 105 -11.40 -7.69 -3.70
CA LYS A 105 -12.43 -8.61 -3.18
C LYS A 105 -13.62 -8.71 -4.13
N LYS A 106 -14.18 -7.56 -4.55
CA LYS A 106 -15.29 -7.51 -5.53
C LYS A 106 -14.95 -8.22 -6.83
N LYS A 107 -13.73 -8.09 -7.34
CA LYS A 107 -13.30 -8.77 -8.59
C LYS A 107 -13.39 -10.30 -8.49
N TYR A 108 -13.09 -10.87 -7.33
CA TYR A 108 -13.07 -12.33 -7.13
C TYR A 108 -14.37 -12.88 -6.50
N THR A 109 -15.18 -12.03 -5.86
CA THR A 109 -16.50 -12.43 -5.32
C THR A 109 -17.65 -12.17 -6.27
N SER A 110 -17.56 -11.17 -7.15
CA SER A 110 -18.68 -10.78 -8.01
C SER A 110 -18.75 -11.61 -9.28
N SER A 111 -19.89 -12.24 -9.50
CA SER A 111 -20.27 -12.84 -10.78
C SER A 111 -20.41 -11.74 -11.84
N LYS A 112 -19.74 -11.88 -13.00
CA LYS A 112 -19.96 -10.98 -14.14
C LYS A 112 -20.98 -11.61 -15.09
N GLY A 113 -22.18 -11.04 -15.15
CA GLY A 113 -23.24 -11.53 -16.02
C GLY A 113 -23.72 -12.93 -15.62
N LYS A 114 -23.86 -13.84 -16.60
CA LYS A 114 -24.33 -15.22 -16.38
C LYS A 114 -23.23 -16.20 -15.93
N VAL A 115 -21.97 -15.79 -15.88
CA VAL A 115 -20.85 -16.64 -15.45
C VAL A 115 -20.67 -16.49 -13.94
N LYS A 116 -20.93 -17.57 -13.20
CA LYS A 116 -20.64 -17.64 -11.76
C LYS A 116 -19.13 -17.66 -11.55
N ASN A 117 -18.62 -16.92 -10.57
CA ASN A 117 -17.22 -17.06 -10.16
C ASN A 117 -17.04 -18.42 -9.49
N HIS A 118 -16.12 -19.24 -10.01
CA HIS A 118 -15.79 -20.58 -9.50
C HIS A 118 -14.61 -20.55 -8.51
N TYR A 119 -14.30 -19.39 -7.95
CA TYR A 119 -13.17 -19.25 -7.03
C TYR A 119 -13.55 -19.72 -5.62
N SER A 120 -12.70 -20.57 -5.03
CA SER A 120 -12.78 -20.93 -3.61
C SER A 120 -12.10 -19.85 -2.79
N ILE A 121 -12.89 -18.98 -2.15
CA ILE A 121 -12.37 -17.81 -1.43
C ILE A 121 -12.13 -18.17 0.04
N LYS A 122 -10.90 -17.95 0.50
CA LYS A 122 -10.48 -18.11 1.89
C LYS A 122 -9.96 -16.80 2.46
N TYR A 123 -10.20 -16.60 3.74
CA TYR A 123 -9.74 -15.41 4.46
C TYR A 123 -8.77 -15.84 5.55
N LEU A 124 -7.64 -15.16 5.64
CA LEU A 124 -6.65 -15.30 6.69
C LEU A 124 -6.80 -14.11 7.63
N THR A 125 -7.12 -14.40 8.88
CA THR A 125 -7.20 -13.37 9.90
C THR A 125 -5.81 -12.93 10.32
N SER A 126 -5.72 -11.80 11.03
CA SER A 126 -4.45 -11.35 11.60
C SER A 126 -3.87 -12.33 12.64
N ALA A 127 -4.69 -13.22 13.22
CA ALA A 127 -4.24 -14.28 14.12
C ALA A 127 -3.55 -15.44 13.36
N ASP A 128 -4.01 -15.74 12.14
CA ASP A 128 -3.44 -16.80 11.30
C ASP A 128 -2.11 -16.36 10.69
N PHE A 129 -2.06 -15.12 10.18
CA PHE A 129 -0.91 -14.58 9.49
C PHE A 129 -0.73 -13.10 9.82
N SER A 130 0.48 -12.71 10.20
CA SER A 130 0.86 -11.32 10.45
C SER A 130 2.16 -10.96 9.76
N TYR A 131 2.19 -9.83 9.06
CA TYR A 131 3.38 -9.32 8.39
C TYR A 131 4.44 -8.87 9.41
N LYS A 132 5.68 -9.24 9.16
CA LYS A 132 6.85 -8.76 9.88
C LYS A 132 7.43 -7.54 9.16
N PRO A 133 7.67 -6.42 9.86
CA PRO A 133 8.29 -5.25 9.26
C PRO A 133 9.70 -5.58 8.77
N ILE A 134 10.04 -5.05 7.60
CA ILE A 134 11.38 -5.15 7.02
C ILE A 134 11.99 -3.75 6.98
N THR A 135 13.14 -3.61 7.63
CA THR A 135 13.91 -2.37 7.67
C THR A 135 15.22 -2.53 6.91
N PRO A 136 15.70 -1.50 6.21
CA PRO A 136 17.02 -1.55 5.57
C PRO A 136 18.13 -1.60 6.62
N ASP A 137 19.17 -2.38 6.34
CA ASP A 137 20.39 -2.40 7.14
C ASP A 137 21.15 -1.06 7.05
N GLU A 138 22.01 -0.76 8.01
CA GLU A 138 22.77 0.51 8.08
C GLU A 138 23.57 0.78 6.79
N GLN A 139 24.11 -0.26 6.16
CA GLN A 139 24.85 -0.16 4.90
C GLN A 139 23.94 0.22 3.71
N GLU A 140 22.69 -0.24 3.71
CA GLU A 140 21.72 0.08 2.66
C GLU A 140 21.13 1.48 2.84
N LYS A 141 20.94 1.92 4.09
CA LYS A 141 20.61 3.31 4.42
C LYS A 141 21.65 4.28 3.86
N ALA A 142 22.94 3.94 3.97
CA ALA A 142 24.04 4.74 3.41
C ALA A 142 24.02 4.79 1.87
N LYS A 143 23.74 3.65 1.20
CA LYS A 143 23.63 3.58 -0.28
C LYS A 143 22.44 4.39 -0.81
N ALA A 144 21.30 4.37 -0.13
CA ALA A 144 20.13 5.19 -0.47
C ALA A 144 20.45 6.70 -0.37
N LEU A 145 21.24 7.09 0.64
CA LEU A 145 21.73 8.46 0.80
C LEU A 145 22.73 8.87 -0.29
N HIS A 146 23.60 7.96 -0.74
CA HIS A 146 24.59 8.26 -1.78
C HIS A 146 23.95 8.42 -3.17
N LYS A 147 22.90 7.63 -3.49
CA LYS A 147 22.11 7.75 -4.72
C LYS A 147 21.35 9.09 -4.79
N LYS A 148 20.92 9.62 -3.63
CA LYS A 148 20.30 10.95 -3.46
C LYS A 148 21.24 12.08 -3.89
N ASN A 149 22.52 12.01 -3.53
CA ASN A 149 23.50 13.05 -3.88
C ASN A 149 23.84 13.03 -5.38
N LYS A 150 23.92 11.84 -6.00
CA LYS A 150 24.19 11.69 -7.43
C LYS A 150 23.03 12.18 -8.32
N LYS A 151 21.76 11.89 -7.96
CA LYS A 151 20.56 12.41 -8.66
C LYS A 151 20.38 13.93 -8.52
N LYS A 152 20.80 14.53 -7.41
CA LYS A 152 20.76 15.99 -7.22
C LYS A 152 21.85 16.70 -8.03
N ALA A 153 23.07 16.15 -8.06
CA ALA A 153 24.16 16.68 -8.88
C ALA A 153 23.81 16.68 -10.39
N SER A 154 23.22 15.60 -10.91
CA SER A 154 22.85 15.52 -12.34
C SER A 154 21.70 16.44 -12.76
N LYS A 155 20.90 16.95 -11.81
CA LYS A 155 19.81 17.91 -12.08
C LYS A 155 20.29 19.37 -12.07
N GLN A 156 21.45 19.65 -11.45
CA GLN A 156 22.05 21.00 -11.45
C GLN A 156 22.90 21.27 -12.69
N THR A 157 23.44 20.24 -13.37
CA THR A 157 24.26 20.40 -14.58
C THR A 157 23.45 20.52 -15.89
N LYS A 158 22.11 20.53 -15.82
CA LYS A 158 21.20 20.62 -16.99
C LYS A 158 20.34 21.90 -17.00
N LYS A 159 20.74 22.93 -16.26
CA LYS A 159 20.11 24.25 -16.30
C LYS A 159 21.07 25.27 -16.89
#